data_AF-A0ABD4YZY9-F1
#
_entry.id   AF-A0ABD4YZY9-F1
#
_cell.length_a   1.000
_cell.length_b   1.000
_cell.length_c   1.000
_cell.angle_alpha   90.00
_cell.angle_beta   90.00
_cell.angle_gamma   90.00
#
_symmetry.space_group_name_H-M   'P 1'
#
loop_
_entity.id
_entity.type
_entity.pdbx_description
1 polymer ?
#
loop_
_entity_poly.entity_id
_entity_poly.type
_entity_poly.pdbx_seq_one_letter_code
_entity_poly.pdbx_strand_id
1 'polypeptide(L)' 'MSDDLSKRGPQDRSRINVNEAHELRYWTQALGVTEAQLRDAVKAVGP' A
#
# COMPACT_ATOMS: atom_id res chain seq x y z
N MET A 1 -4.06 25.04 -17.82
CA MET A 1 -4.71 24.36 -16.69
C MET A 1 -3.59 23.80 -15.83
N SER A 2 -3.35 24.40 -14.66
CA SER A 2 -2.29 23.99 -13.74
C SER A 2 -2.88 22.97 -12.77
N ASP A 3 -2.34 21.75 -12.77
CA ASP A 3 -2.77 20.70 -11.85
C ASP A 3 -2.19 21.01 -10.46
N ASP A 4 -3.08 21.27 -9.50
CA ASP A 4 -2.74 21.56 -8.11
C ASP A 4 -2.18 20.29 -7.43
N LEU A 5 -0.84 20.19 -7.42
CA LEU A 5 -0.03 19.19 -6.70
C LEU A 5 -0.23 19.17 -5.16
N SER A 6 -1.12 20.02 -4.64
CA SER A 6 -1.45 20.17 -3.22
C SER A 6 -2.65 19.35 -2.76
N LYS A 7 -3.43 18.75 -3.68
CA LYS A 7 -4.47 17.78 -3.32
C LYS A 7 -3.86 16.39 -3.04
N ARG A 8 -2.95 16.33 -2.06
CA ARG A 8 -2.61 15.09 -1.36
C ARG A 8 -3.78 14.76 -0.43
N GLY A 9 -4.91 14.36 -0.99
CA GLY A 9 -6.04 13.86 -0.20
C GLY A 9 -5.56 12.71 0.70
N PRO A 10 -5.76 12.75 2.03
CA PRO A 10 -5.14 11.82 2.97
C PRO A 10 -5.81 10.45 3.05
N GLN A 11 -6.72 10.09 2.15
CA GLN A 11 -7.61 8.94 2.37
C GLN A 11 -7.14 7.62 1.75
N ASP A 12 -6.33 7.66 0.68
CA ASP A 12 -5.89 6.44 -0.03
C ASP A 12 -4.45 6.00 0.30
N ARG A 13 -3.69 6.77 1.08
CA ARG A 13 -2.33 6.35 1.53
C ARG A 13 -2.34 5.31 2.65
N SER A 14 -3.50 4.98 3.19
CA SER A 14 -3.69 4.02 4.29
C SER A 14 -3.90 2.57 3.82
N ARG A 15 -3.95 2.31 2.51
CA ARG A 15 -4.16 0.98 1.95
C ARG A 15 -2.89 0.46 1.31
N ILE A 16 -2.55 -0.78 1.62
CA ILE A 16 -1.41 -1.48 1.03
C ILE A 16 -1.89 -2.13 -0.27
N ASN A 17 -1.45 -1.63 -1.42
CA ASN A 17 -1.76 -2.27 -2.69
C ASN A 17 -0.83 -3.45 -2.95
N VAL A 18 -1.30 -4.65 -2.63
CA VAL A 18 -0.55 -5.89 -2.86
C VAL A 18 -0.43 -6.30 -4.33
N ASN A 19 -1.04 -5.55 -5.26
CA ASN A 19 -0.83 -5.71 -6.70
C ASN A 19 0.36 -4.90 -7.20
N GLU A 20 0.83 -3.91 -6.44
CA GLU A 20 2.00 -3.12 -6.80
C GLU A 20 3.27 -3.73 -6.19
N ALA A 21 4.17 -4.19 -7.05
CA ALA A 21 5.41 -4.85 -6.61
C ALA A 21 6.31 -3.94 -5.74
N HIS A 22 6.28 -2.62 -5.97
CA HIS A 22 7.08 -1.68 -5.18
C HIS A 22 6.51 -1.45 -3.78
N GLU A 23 5.18 -1.41 -3.63
CA GLU A 23 4.51 -1.37 -2.33
C GLU A 23 4.74 -2.66 -1.55
N LEU A 24 4.60 -3.82 -2.19
CA LEU A 24 4.91 -5.10 -1.57
C LEU A 24 6.34 -5.15 -1.02
N ARG A 25 7.34 -4.72 -1.80
CA ARG A 25 8.75 -4.66 -1.36
C ARG A 25 8.92 -3.73 -0.15
N TYR A 26 8.32 -2.55 -0.22
CA TYR A 26 8.38 -1.57 0.84
C TYR A 26 7.77 -2.10 2.14
N TRP A 27 6.54 -2.64 2.08
CA TRP A 27 5.81 -3.13 3.24
C TRP A 27 6.36 -4.44 3.79
N THR A 28 6.87 -5.34 2.93
CA THR A 28 7.59 -6.55 3.40
C THR A 28 8.87 -6.19 4.16
N GLN A 29 9.61 -5.17 3.72
CA GLN A 29 10.78 -4.66 4.45
C GLN A 29 10.39 -3.88 5.72
N ALA A 30 9.39 -3.01 5.64
CA ALA A 30 8.96 -2.18 6.77
C ALA A 30 8.33 -3.00 7.91
N LEU A 31 7.54 -4.02 7.56
CA LEU A 31 6.88 -4.92 8.53
C LEU A 31 7.71 -6.17 8.83
N GLY A 32 8.77 -6.44 8.06
CA GLY A 32 9.59 -7.65 8.20
C GLY A 32 8.84 -8.95 7.86
N VAL A 33 7.78 -8.87 7.06
CA VAL A 33 6.93 -10.01 6.69
C VAL A 33 7.23 -10.47 5.27
N THR A 34 6.82 -11.69 4.94
CA THR A 34 6.89 -12.19 3.56
C THR A 34 5.77 -11.61 2.70
N GLU A 35 5.97 -11.60 1.38
CA GLU A 35 4.97 -11.10 0.42
C GLU A 35 3.64 -11.86 0.52
N ALA A 36 3.71 -13.17 0.81
CA ALA A 36 2.54 -14.01 1.05
C ALA A 36 1.78 -13.61 2.31
N GLN A 37 2.49 -13.36 3.43
CA GLN A 37 1.87 -12.90 4.67
C GLN A 37 1.23 -11.52 4.51
N LEU A 38 1.87 -10.62 3.76
CA LEU A 38 1.33 -9.30 3.47
C LEU A 38 0.03 -9.39 2.67
N ARG A 39 -0.01 -10.24 1.64
CA ARG A 39 -1.22 -10.52 0.85
C ARG A 39 -2.34 -11.13 1.68
N ASP A 40 -2.01 -12.08 2.54
CA ASP A 40 -2.99 -12.74 3.41
C ASP A 40 -3.57 -11.75 4.43
N ALA A 41 -2.72 -10.91 5.03
CA ALA A 41 -3.15 -9.85 5.94
C ALA A 41 -4.09 -8.85 5.25
N VAL A 42 -3.76 -8.38 4.05
CA VAL A 42 -4.61 -7.47 3.27
C VAL A 42 -5.92 -8.15 2.86
N LYS A 43 -5.89 -9.44 2.53
CA LYS A 43 -7.10 -10.22 2.25
C LYS A 43 -7.99 -10.41 3.47
N ALA A 44 -7.40 -10.55 4.67
CA ALA A 44 -8.11 -10.75 5.92
C ALA A 44 -8.81 -9.48 6.42
N VAL A 45 -8.18 -8.30 6.26
CA VAL A 45 -8.74 -7.01 6.70
C VAL A 45 -9.59 -6.32 5.63
N GLY A 46 -9.51 -6.79 4.39
CA GLY A 46 -10.18 -6.21 3.23
C GLY A 46 -9.27 -5.22 2.47
N PRO A 47 -9.41 -5.13 1.14
CA PRO A 47 -8.64 -4.21 0.31
C PRO A 47 -8.95 -2.73 0.59
#